data_AF-A0A1Q3F960-F1
#
_entry.id   AF-A0A1Q3F960-F1
#
_cell.length_a   1.000
_cell.length_b   1.000
_cell.length_c   1.000
_cell.angle_alpha   90.00
_cell.angle_beta   90.00
_cell.angle_gamma   90.00
#
_symmetry.space_group_name_H-M   'P 1'
#
loop_
_entity.id
_entity.type
_entity.pdbx_description
1 polymer ?
#
loop_
_entity_poly.entity_id
_entity_poly.type
_entity_poly.pdbx_seq_one_letter_code
_entity_poly.pdbx_strand_id
1 'polypeptide(L)'
;PIYSTGVLLKLSLIVLFLINYPSITGASIILVKYTCEIPVWHLQGIKYGIILEPNSWKLKEPLNGFFNWKANEPIYIGCGNERRKIICNSKTNANDFVCKQPPSADFKATKKSCAKTGKQYQIGFTINKSDFIPYYEVCYSNKDCSAIYTYHQLLGGSFNKISRIPRVEKAFTSFSCDIPYNTLYLQSNQHKNPKIHTTSNQYLQRGHLFPDRDAPVYSWKVATYLYGNCAPEWKTINSNGNWYKLEEMVSDLAINRSYKFDVYDGVLYSSIPQNKVYLNQTAAKIQVPQWFYKVVINRNRNVIPGFANRIVEEEMIFFVYNDPYSSPAAQFCSRNLCADYSWIFEDNQEKGITHCCLHTDLKKDTLPEEVMNSFGASSIGMYYFKRPRNG
;
A
#
# COMPACT_ATOMS: atom_id res chain seq x y z
N PRO A 1 -17.09 45.30 -2.56
CA PRO A 1 -17.19 44.31 -3.66
C PRO A 1 -17.29 42.89 -3.11
N ILE A 2 -18.47 42.31 -3.22
CA ILE A 2 -18.83 40.97 -2.73
C ILE A 2 -18.14 39.93 -3.60
N TYR A 3 -17.25 39.11 -3.04
CA TYR A 3 -16.70 37.94 -3.73
C TYR A 3 -17.67 36.77 -3.60
N SER A 4 -18.41 36.50 -4.68
CA SER A 4 -19.25 35.32 -4.83
C SER A 4 -18.36 34.09 -5.10
N THR A 5 -18.47 33.09 -4.23
CA THR A 5 -17.91 31.75 -4.40
C THR A 5 -18.72 30.97 -5.43
N GLY A 6 -18.25 30.93 -6.67
CA GLY A 6 -18.78 30.05 -7.71
C GLY A 6 -18.25 28.63 -7.54
N VAL A 7 -19.10 27.69 -7.12
CA VAL A 7 -18.84 26.25 -7.17
C VAL A 7 -18.86 25.83 -8.65
N LEU A 8 -17.68 25.57 -9.21
CA LEU A 8 -17.54 24.93 -10.52
C LEU A 8 -17.89 23.44 -10.37
N LEU A 9 -19.14 23.07 -10.66
CA LEU A 9 -19.53 21.68 -10.89
C LEU A 9 -18.79 21.16 -12.12
N LYS A 10 -17.72 20.38 -11.91
CA LYS A 10 -17.12 19.57 -12.99
C LYS A 10 -17.91 18.26 -13.12
N LEU A 11 -18.77 18.20 -14.12
CA LEU A 11 -19.44 16.97 -14.58
C LEU A 11 -18.38 15.96 -15.04
N SER A 12 -18.24 14.84 -14.35
CA SER A 12 -17.51 13.69 -14.87
C SER A 12 -18.44 12.90 -15.80
N LEU A 13 -18.34 13.11 -17.11
CA LEU A 13 -19.04 12.29 -18.12
C LEU A 13 -18.32 10.95 -18.29
N ILE A 14 -18.98 9.84 -17.99
CA ILE A 14 -18.58 8.52 -18.50
C ILE A 14 -19.43 8.27 -19.75
N VAL A 15 -18.80 8.32 -20.93
CA VAL A 15 -19.44 8.00 -22.22
C VAL A 15 -19.20 6.52 -22.50
N LEU A 16 -20.23 5.69 -22.39
CA LEU A 16 -20.22 4.32 -22.91
C LEU A 16 -20.60 4.37 -24.40
N PHE A 17 -19.64 4.16 -25.29
CA PHE A 17 -19.92 3.88 -26.70
C PHE A 17 -20.37 2.43 -26.83
N LEU A 18 -21.69 2.21 -26.93
CA LEU A 18 -22.22 1.00 -27.55
C LEU A 18 -22.16 1.22 -29.07
N ILE A 19 -21.27 0.50 -29.75
CA ILE A 19 -21.26 0.42 -31.21
C ILE A 19 -22.56 -0.28 -31.61
N ASN A 20 -23.49 0.48 -32.18
CA ASN A 20 -24.82 0.01 -32.56
C ASN A 20 -24.78 -0.76 -33.89
N TYR A 21 -25.29 -2.00 -33.86
CA TYR A 21 -26.16 -2.50 -34.93
C TYR A 21 -27.42 -1.60 -35.02
N PRO A 22 -27.99 -1.37 -36.21
CA PRO A 22 -28.85 -0.21 -36.45
C PRO A 22 -30.30 -0.49 -36.07
N SER A 23 -30.68 -0.36 -34.79
CA SER A 23 -32.09 -0.21 -34.38
C SER A 23 -32.29 -0.07 -32.86
N ILE A 24 -31.80 1.01 -32.23
CA ILE A 24 -32.34 1.47 -30.93
C ILE A 24 -32.33 3.01 -30.90
N THR A 25 -33.49 3.61 -31.07
CA THR A 25 -33.78 5.00 -30.70
C THR A 25 -33.96 5.06 -29.18
N GLY A 26 -32.98 5.63 -28.47
CA GLY A 26 -33.10 5.95 -27.05
C GLY A 26 -31.88 5.58 -26.21
N ALA A 27 -30.78 6.32 -26.34
CA ALA A 27 -29.73 6.31 -25.34
C ALA A 27 -30.19 7.14 -24.12
N SER A 28 -30.71 6.48 -23.09
CA SER A 28 -30.92 7.13 -21.79
C SER A 28 -29.56 7.34 -21.13
N ILE A 29 -29.09 8.60 -21.07
CA ILE A 29 -27.93 8.97 -20.26
C ILE A 29 -28.36 8.81 -18.79
N ILE A 30 -27.94 7.73 -18.13
CA ILE A 30 -28.06 7.63 -16.67
C ILE A 30 -26.99 8.57 -16.07
N LEU A 31 -27.35 9.84 -15.93
CA LEU A 31 -26.59 10.80 -15.12
C LEU A 31 -26.73 10.38 -13.66
N VAL A 32 -25.77 9.61 -13.16
CA VAL A 32 -25.64 9.39 -11.71
C VAL A 32 -25.16 10.69 -11.11
N LYS A 33 -26.08 11.58 -10.73
CA LYS A 33 -25.77 12.78 -9.97
C LYS A 33 -25.37 12.37 -8.55
N TYR A 34 -24.08 12.29 -8.29
CA TYR A 34 -23.58 12.27 -6.91
C TYR A 34 -23.98 13.58 -6.26
N THR A 35 -24.52 13.48 -5.04
CA THR A 35 -25.09 14.62 -4.31
C THR A 35 -24.19 15.02 -3.15
N CYS A 36 -23.35 14.08 -2.69
CA CYS A 36 -22.25 14.36 -1.79
C CYS A 36 -20.96 13.89 -2.47
N GLU A 37 -20.06 14.84 -2.68
CA GLU A 37 -18.70 14.60 -3.16
C GLU A 37 -17.76 15.23 -2.14
N ILE A 38 -17.03 14.40 -1.41
CA ILE A 38 -16.08 14.85 -0.39
C ILE A 38 -14.67 14.60 -0.91
N PRO A 39 -13.90 15.66 -1.19
CA PRO A 39 -12.53 15.50 -1.63
C PRO A 39 -11.66 14.84 -0.55
N VAL A 40 -10.80 13.92 -0.97
CA VAL A 40 -9.89 13.19 -0.08
C VAL A 40 -9.00 14.14 0.73
N TRP A 41 -8.53 15.24 0.12
CA TRP A 41 -7.66 16.22 0.80
C TRP A 41 -8.36 16.99 1.94
N HIS A 42 -9.70 16.96 2.04
CA HIS A 42 -10.41 17.50 3.20
C HIS A 42 -10.43 16.54 4.39
N LEU A 43 -10.12 15.25 4.19
CA LEU A 43 -10.21 14.19 5.21
C LEU A 43 -8.83 13.69 5.69
N GLN A 44 -7.78 14.48 5.45
CA GLN A 44 -6.40 14.10 5.74
C GLN A 44 -5.89 14.53 7.14
N GLY A 45 -6.75 15.12 7.97
CA GLY A 45 -6.43 15.43 9.36
C GLY A 45 -6.53 14.24 10.32
N ILE A 46 -5.86 14.33 11.47
CA ILE A 46 -5.78 13.26 12.50
C ILE A 46 -7.15 12.89 13.10
N LYS A 47 -8.09 13.83 13.09
CA LYS A 47 -9.41 13.69 13.73
C LYS A 47 -10.46 12.97 12.88
N TYR A 48 -10.20 12.66 11.61
CA TYR A 48 -11.22 12.08 10.74
C TYR A 48 -11.36 10.56 10.93
N GLY A 49 -12.59 10.08 10.83
CA GLY A 49 -12.90 8.65 10.87
C GLY A 49 -12.53 7.91 9.59
N ILE A 50 -12.67 6.58 9.63
CA ILE A 50 -12.70 5.76 8.41
C ILE A 50 -14.11 5.80 7.83
N ILE A 51 -14.21 5.78 6.50
CA ILE A 51 -15.49 5.70 5.81
C ILE A 51 -15.72 4.24 5.41
N LEU A 52 -16.93 3.75 5.66
CA LEU A 52 -17.30 2.36 5.44
C LEU A 52 -18.34 2.25 4.32
N GLU A 53 -18.28 1.15 3.60
CA GLU A 53 -19.34 0.77 2.68
C GLU A 53 -20.60 0.31 3.45
N PRO A 54 -21.83 0.65 2.99
CA PRO A 54 -23.07 0.45 3.75
C PRO A 54 -23.34 -0.95 4.29
N ASN A 55 -22.90 -1.99 3.58
CA ASN A 55 -23.25 -3.39 3.87
C ASN A 55 -22.03 -4.32 3.86
N SER A 56 -20.83 -3.76 3.94
CA SER A 56 -19.60 -4.56 3.99
C SER A 56 -18.68 -4.02 5.06
N TRP A 57 -18.02 -4.92 5.79
CA TRP A 57 -16.90 -4.63 6.67
C TRP A 57 -15.68 -4.21 5.84
N LYS A 58 -15.84 -3.20 5.00
CA LYS A 58 -14.88 -2.75 4.01
C LYS A 58 -14.80 -1.24 4.07
N LEU A 59 -13.58 -0.74 3.96
CA LEU A 59 -13.33 0.67 3.71
C LEU A 59 -14.00 1.08 2.40
N LYS A 60 -14.72 2.20 2.44
CA LYS A 60 -15.12 2.87 1.21
C LYS A 60 -13.86 3.37 0.53
N GLU A 61 -13.69 3.03 -0.73
CA GLU A 61 -12.55 3.51 -1.52
C GLU A 61 -12.95 4.83 -2.22
N PRO A 62 -12.11 5.86 -2.17
CA PRO A 62 -12.31 7.03 -3.02
C PRO A 62 -12.13 6.65 -4.50
N LEU A 63 -12.74 7.44 -5.39
CA LEU A 63 -12.59 7.34 -6.82
C LEU A 63 -12.18 8.71 -7.37
N ASN A 64 -11.07 8.78 -8.09
CA ASN A 64 -10.55 10.01 -8.69
C ASN A 64 -10.41 11.17 -7.69
N GLY A 65 -10.05 10.86 -6.44
CA GLY A 65 -9.79 11.85 -5.39
C GLY A 65 -11.01 12.28 -4.58
N PHE A 66 -12.17 11.64 -4.81
CA PHE A 66 -13.42 11.94 -4.09
C PHE A 66 -14.04 10.71 -3.48
N PHE A 67 -14.65 10.88 -2.31
CA PHE A 67 -15.65 9.96 -1.80
C PHE A 67 -17.03 10.44 -2.28
N ASN A 68 -17.78 9.55 -2.93
CA ASN A 68 -19.02 9.89 -3.62
C ASN A 68 -20.20 9.08 -3.10
N TRP A 69 -21.35 9.76 -2.98
CA TRP A 69 -22.64 9.18 -2.60
C TRP A 69 -23.79 9.83 -3.35
N LYS A 70 -24.86 9.06 -3.61
CA LYS A 70 -26.12 9.60 -4.14
C LYS A 70 -26.94 10.25 -3.03
N ALA A 71 -27.86 11.12 -3.42
CA ALA A 71 -28.80 11.75 -2.50
C ALA A 71 -29.51 10.71 -1.64
N ASN A 72 -29.63 11.01 -0.34
CA ASN A 72 -30.28 10.18 0.66
C ASN A 72 -29.61 8.82 0.93
N GLU A 73 -28.44 8.54 0.32
CA GLU A 73 -27.67 7.36 0.69
C GLU A 73 -27.07 7.51 2.09
N PRO A 74 -27.05 6.42 2.88
CA PRO A 74 -26.40 6.44 4.17
C PRO A 74 -24.87 6.45 4.02
N ILE A 75 -24.21 7.32 4.77
CA ILE A 75 -22.76 7.37 4.93
C ILE A 75 -22.41 6.81 6.30
N TYR A 76 -21.56 5.79 6.34
CA TYR A 76 -21.11 5.16 7.57
C TYR A 76 -19.67 5.58 7.89
N ILE A 77 -19.46 6.01 9.12
CA ILE A 77 -18.19 6.54 9.61
C ILE A 77 -17.78 5.78 10.86
N GLY A 78 -16.60 5.19 10.85
CA GLY A 78 -15.97 4.55 12.01
C GLY A 78 -15.13 5.56 12.81
N CYS A 79 -15.50 5.79 14.07
CA CYS A 79 -14.89 6.74 15.00
C CYS A 79 -14.43 6.04 16.28
N GLY A 80 -13.33 5.29 16.23
CA GLY A 80 -12.84 4.54 17.39
C GLY A 80 -13.93 3.63 17.94
N ASN A 81 -14.43 3.91 19.14
CA ASN A 81 -15.47 3.09 19.78
C ASN A 81 -16.90 3.29 19.23
N GLU A 82 -17.09 4.08 18.18
CA GLU A 82 -18.42 4.39 17.64
C GLU A 82 -18.50 4.14 16.13
N ARG A 83 -19.68 3.72 15.67
CA ARG A 83 -20.05 3.73 14.26
C ARG A 83 -21.20 4.72 14.06
N ARG A 84 -20.91 5.81 13.36
CA ARG A 84 -21.86 6.86 13.04
C ARG A 84 -22.49 6.62 11.67
N LYS A 85 -23.76 7.03 11.53
CA LYS A 85 -24.50 7.05 10.28
C LYS A 85 -25.03 8.46 10.05
N ILE A 86 -24.72 9.05 8.90
CA ILE A 86 -25.32 10.29 8.42
C ILE A 86 -26.01 10.03 7.07
N ILE A 87 -26.88 10.93 6.64
CA ILE A 87 -27.57 10.82 5.35
C ILE A 87 -27.00 11.85 4.39
N CYS A 88 -26.56 11.40 3.22
CA CYS A 88 -26.06 12.28 2.18
C CYS A 88 -27.14 13.30 1.76
N ASN A 89 -26.82 14.59 1.91
CA ASN A 89 -27.65 15.72 1.50
C ASN A 89 -26.76 16.95 1.18
N SER A 90 -27.35 18.03 0.67
CA SER A 90 -26.65 19.24 0.22
C SER A 90 -25.84 19.98 1.30
N LYS A 91 -26.04 19.70 2.59
CA LYS A 91 -25.27 20.28 3.70
C LYS A 91 -24.07 19.42 4.14
N THR A 92 -23.95 18.21 3.58
CA THR A 92 -22.89 17.27 3.95
C THR A 92 -21.53 17.85 3.59
N ASN A 93 -20.61 17.87 4.54
CA ASN A 93 -19.27 18.44 4.37
C ASN A 93 -18.23 17.68 5.22
N ALA A 94 -16.96 18.06 5.10
CA ALA A 94 -15.85 17.37 5.76
C ALA A 94 -16.00 17.31 7.30
N ASN A 95 -16.61 18.32 7.94
CA ASN A 95 -16.77 18.33 9.40
C ASN A 95 -17.66 17.20 9.91
N ASP A 96 -18.55 16.67 9.07
CA ASP A 96 -19.40 15.53 9.46
C ASP A 96 -18.59 14.25 9.73
N PHE A 97 -17.37 14.16 9.17
CA PHE A 97 -16.46 13.02 9.30
C PHE A 97 -15.48 13.14 10.48
N VAL A 98 -15.52 14.24 11.22
CA VAL A 98 -14.67 14.44 12.41
C VAL A 98 -15.14 13.53 13.54
N CYS A 99 -14.20 12.79 14.11
CA CYS A 99 -14.39 11.93 15.26
C CYS A 99 -13.75 12.56 16.50
N LYS A 100 -14.39 12.38 17.66
CA LYS A 100 -13.79 12.72 18.96
C LYS A 100 -12.58 11.82 19.24
N GLN A 101 -12.69 10.53 18.89
CA GLN A 101 -11.62 9.56 18.92
C GLN A 101 -11.49 8.94 17.52
N PRO A 102 -10.37 9.15 16.82
CA PRO A 102 -10.14 8.47 15.54
C PRO A 102 -9.93 6.97 15.76
N PRO A 103 -10.23 6.12 14.77
CA PRO A 103 -9.93 4.69 14.85
C PRO A 103 -8.42 4.47 14.93
N SER A 104 -8.00 3.53 15.77
CA SER A 104 -6.61 3.07 15.84
C SER A 104 -6.39 1.93 14.86
N ALA A 105 -5.17 1.84 14.33
CA ALA A 105 -4.74 0.68 13.58
C ALA A 105 -4.69 -0.56 14.49
N ASP A 106 -5.12 -1.69 13.94
CA ASP A 106 -5.16 -2.98 14.63
C ASP A 106 -4.81 -4.10 13.63
N PHE A 107 -4.54 -5.30 14.13
CA PHE A 107 -4.22 -6.45 13.31
C PHE A 107 -4.93 -7.72 13.81
N LYS A 108 -5.27 -8.61 12.88
CA LYS A 108 -5.82 -9.94 13.20
C LYS A 108 -5.06 -11.02 12.46
N ALA A 109 -4.60 -12.01 13.21
CA ALA A 109 -4.09 -13.25 12.64
C ALA A 109 -5.20 -13.97 11.87
N THR A 110 -4.90 -14.40 10.65
CA THR A 110 -5.80 -15.27 9.89
C THR A 110 -5.48 -16.74 10.17
N LYS A 111 -6.29 -17.65 9.61
CA LYS A 111 -6.03 -19.10 9.60
C LYS A 111 -5.09 -19.53 8.46
N LYS A 112 -4.68 -18.61 7.58
CA LYS A 112 -3.86 -18.91 6.40
C LYS A 112 -2.37 -18.83 6.76
N SER A 113 -1.63 -19.82 6.27
CA SER A 113 -0.17 -19.76 6.16
C SER A 113 0.22 -19.04 4.87
N CYS A 114 1.47 -18.59 4.77
CA CYS A 114 2.01 -17.96 3.57
C CYS A 114 3.53 -18.19 3.47
N ALA A 115 4.11 -18.15 2.26
CA ALA A 115 5.56 -18.25 2.03
C ALA A 115 6.22 -19.45 2.76
N LYS A 116 5.59 -20.64 2.67
CA LYS A 116 5.95 -21.92 3.31
C LYS A 116 5.97 -21.96 4.85
N THR A 117 6.38 -20.88 5.52
CA THR A 117 6.60 -20.84 6.98
C THR A 117 6.00 -19.62 7.68
N GLY A 118 5.51 -18.65 6.90
CA GLY A 118 4.86 -17.45 7.41
C GLY A 118 3.40 -17.67 7.79
N LYS A 119 2.87 -16.70 8.54
CA LYS A 119 1.45 -16.60 8.87
C LYS A 119 0.89 -15.31 8.29
N GLN A 120 -0.29 -15.40 7.69
CA GLN A 120 -0.97 -14.23 7.14
C GLN A 120 -1.72 -13.48 8.25
N TYR A 121 -1.53 -12.17 8.29
CA TYR A 121 -2.23 -11.21 9.12
C TYR A 121 -3.02 -10.24 8.24
N GLN A 122 -4.17 -9.81 8.73
CA GLN A 122 -4.88 -8.66 8.20
C GLN A 122 -4.63 -7.46 9.08
N ILE A 123 -4.34 -6.33 8.45
CA ILE A 123 -4.16 -5.05 9.11
C ILE A 123 -5.36 -4.19 8.79
N GLY A 124 -5.82 -3.41 9.75
CA GLY A 124 -7.07 -2.68 9.61
C GLY A 124 -7.37 -1.81 10.82
N PHE A 125 -8.66 -1.67 11.10
CA PHE A 125 -9.17 -0.82 12.16
C PHE A 125 -10.21 -1.56 12.97
N THR A 126 -10.09 -1.51 14.29
CA THR A 126 -11.16 -1.95 15.17
C THR A 126 -12.04 -0.76 15.53
N ILE A 127 -13.31 -0.85 15.14
CA ILE A 127 -14.36 0.10 15.51
C ILE A 127 -15.30 -0.55 16.52
N ASN A 128 -16.10 0.27 17.24
CA ASN A 128 -17.15 -0.25 18.13
C ASN A 128 -16.66 -1.40 19.05
N LYS A 129 -15.42 -1.26 19.56
CA LYS A 129 -14.67 -2.21 20.40
C LYS A 129 -14.37 -3.60 19.82
N SER A 130 -15.05 -4.06 18.77
CA SER A 130 -14.95 -5.46 18.30
C SER A 130 -14.98 -5.63 16.78
N ASP A 131 -15.48 -4.62 16.08
CA ASP A 131 -15.75 -4.66 14.66
C ASP A 131 -14.47 -4.36 13.87
N PHE A 132 -13.87 -5.39 13.27
CA PHE A 132 -12.61 -5.24 12.55
C PHE A 132 -12.83 -4.99 11.05
N ILE A 133 -12.29 -3.88 10.56
CA ILE A 133 -12.31 -3.43 9.17
C ILE A 133 -10.93 -3.66 8.57
N PRO A 134 -10.73 -4.70 7.75
CA PRO A 134 -9.43 -4.98 7.14
C PRO A 134 -9.11 -3.96 6.03
N TYR A 135 -7.82 -3.72 5.82
CA TYR A 135 -7.27 -2.75 4.87
C TYR A 135 -6.20 -3.35 3.95
N TYR A 136 -5.23 -4.08 4.49
CA TYR A 136 -4.20 -4.76 3.72
C TYR A 136 -3.75 -6.03 4.45
N GLU A 137 -2.96 -6.85 3.77
CA GLU A 137 -2.49 -8.13 4.30
C GLU A 137 -0.98 -8.15 4.44
N VAL A 138 -0.50 -8.90 5.43
CA VAL A 138 0.93 -9.10 5.70
C VAL A 138 1.20 -10.58 5.87
N CYS A 139 2.17 -11.10 5.13
CA CYS A 139 2.80 -12.37 5.42
C CYS A 139 3.98 -12.15 6.38
N TYR A 140 3.96 -12.81 7.53
CA TYR A 140 4.91 -12.56 8.61
C TYR A 140 5.49 -13.86 9.19
N SER A 141 6.81 -13.91 9.37
CA SER A 141 7.46 -14.99 10.12
C SER A 141 7.38 -14.67 11.62
N ASN A 142 6.45 -15.32 12.33
CA ASN A 142 6.41 -15.27 13.79
C ASN A 142 7.68 -15.85 14.42
N LYS A 143 8.33 -16.80 13.74
CA LYS A 143 9.57 -17.40 14.20
C LYS A 143 10.69 -16.38 14.19
N ASP A 144 10.84 -15.61 13.11
CA ASP A 144 12.01 -14.72 12.92
C ASP A 144 11.71 -13.28 13.32
N CYS A 145 10.44 -12.98 13.62
CA CYS A 145 9.93 -11.66 13.94
C CYS A 145 10.11 -10.66 12.80
N SER A 146 9.89 -11.16 11.58
CA SER A 146 10.21 -10.50 10.32
C SER A 146 9.04 -10.53 9.34
N ALA A 147 8.81 -9.41 8.66
CA ALA A 147 7.91 -9.34 7.51
C ALA A 147 8.48 -10.14 6.33
N ILE A 148 7.62 -10.79 5.56
CA ILE A 148 8.02 -11.50 4.33
C ILE A 148 7.53 -10.72 3.11
N TYR A 149 6.24 -10.39 3.09
CA TYR A 149 5.64 -9.50 2.11
C TYR A 149 4.34 -8.89 2.63
N THR A 150 3.87 -7.84 1.98
CA THR A 150 2.53 -7.29 2.11
C THR A 150 1.78 -7.37 0.81
N TYR A 151 0.46 -7.31 0.90
CA TYR A 151 -0.43 -7.16 -0.24
C TYR A 151 -1.39 -6.02 0.03
N HIS A 152 -1.44 -5.05 -0.88
CA HIS A 152 -2.41 -3.96 -0.86
C HIS A 152 -2.90 -3.62 -2.26
N GLN A 153 -4.04 -2.92 -2.32
CA GLN A 153 -4.53 -2.31 -3.54
C GLN A 153 -4.12 -0.85 -3.57
N LEU A 154 -3.30 -0.47 -4.53
CA LEU A 154 -2.96 0.91 -4.81
C LEU A 154 -4.11 1.57 -5.55
N LEU A 155 -4.78 2.52 -4.89
CA LEU A 155 -5.98 3.16 -5.41
C LEU A 155 -5.62 4.29 -6.37
N GLY A 156 -5.71 4.03 -7.68
CA GLY A 156 -5.42 5.03 -8.71
C GLY A 156 -6.20 6.33 -8.56
N GLY A 157 -5.57 7.45 -8.93
CA GLY A 157 -6.18 8.79 -8.94
C GLY A 157 -6.75 9.27 -7.61
N SER A 158 -6.51 8.55 -6.50
CA SER A 158 -7.28 8.67 -5.26
C SER A 158 -6.66 9.58 -4.21
N PHE A 159 -5.50 10.16 -4.49
CA PHE A 159 -4.74 10.97 -3.54
C PHE A 159 -4.13 12.19 -4.23
N ASN A 160 -4.11 13.31 -3.52
CA ASN A 160 -3.51 14.56 -3.98
C ASN A 160 -2.08 14.66 -3.42
N LYS A 161 -1.07 14.87 -4.28
CA LYS A 161 0.33 15.02 -3.87
C LYS A 161 0.61 16.29 -3.04
N ILE A 162 -0.28 17.28 -3.10
CA ILE A 162 -0.02 18.64 -2.61
C ILE A 162 -0.20 18.75 -1.09
N SER A 163 -1.06 17.94 -0.49
CA SER A 163 -1.37 18.05 0.94
C SER A 163 -0.47 17.13 1.76
N ARG A 164 0.39 17.76 2.58
CA ARG A 164 1.19 17.05 3.59
C ARG A 164 0.24 16.50 4.66
N ILE A 165 -0.07 15.21 4.56
CA ILE A 165 -0.73 14.49 5.65
C ILE A 165 0.22 14.52 6.85
N PRO A 166 -0.25 14.83 8.08
CA PRO A 166 0.62 14.85 9.25
C PRO A 166 1.40 13.56 9.38
N ARG A 167 2.69 13.67 9.71
CA ARG A 167 3.53 12.49 9.98
C ARG A 167 2.90 11.71 11.14
N VAL A 168 2.85 10.39 11.03
CA VAL A 168 2.42 9.55 12.14
C VAL A 168 3.52 9.57 13.19
N GLU A 169 3.22 10.14 14.36
CA GLU A 169 4.22 10.34 15.42
C GLU A 169 4.43 9.10 16.28
N LYS A 170 3.40 8.25 16.47
CA LYS A 170 3.48 6.99 17.22
C LYS A 170 2.39 6.00 16.79
N ALA A 171 2.80 4.80 16.37
CA ALA A 171 2.07 3.53 16.58
C ALA A 171 3.02 2.40 16.17
N PHE A 172 3.39 1.53 17.10
CA PHE A 172 4.39 0.49 16.89
C PHE A 172 4.06 -0.68 17.80
N THR A 173 3.13 -1.53 17.36
CA THR A 173 2.86 -2.83 17.98
C THR A 173 3.43 -3.92 17.09
N SER A 174 3.97 -4.97 17.71
CA SER A 174 4.38 -6.19 17.03
C SER A 174 3.19 -7.16 16.97
N PHE A 175 3.21 -8.08 16.01
CA PHE A 175 2.11 -9.04 15.87
C PHE A 175 2.12 -10.13 16.94
N SER A 176 3.30 -10.72 17.17
CA SER A 176 3.44 -11.96 17.94
C SER A 176 4.76 -12.06 18.70
N CYS A 177 5.67 -11.12 18.49
CA CYS A 177 7.01 -11.15 19.06
C CYS A 177 7.17 -10.11 20.16
N ASP A 178 7.54 -10.54 21.35
CA ASP A 178 7.92 -9.66 22.45
C ASP A 178 9.38 -9.21 22.26
N ILE A 179 9.57 -8.22 21.37
CA ILE A 179 10.88 -7.65 21.05
C ILE A 179 10.80 -6.13 21.21
N PRO A 180 11.81 -5.48 21.81
CA PRO A 180 11.84 -4.03 21.96
C PRO A 180 12.29 -3.35 20.66
N TYR A 181 11.49 -3.44 19.59
CA TYR A 181 11.84 -2.93 18.26
C TYR A 181 12.30 -1.46 18.27
N ASN A 182 11.59 -0.57 18.98
CA ASN A 182 11.97 0.85 19.07
C ASN A 182 13.40 1.02 19.57
N THR A 183 13.76 0.26 20.60
CA THR A 183 15.10 0.22 21.18
C THR A 183 16.10 -0.34 20.17
N LEU A 184 15.79 -1.44 19.48
CA LEU A 184 16.69 -2.06 18.51
C LEU A 184 17.01 -1.14 17.31
N TYR A 185 16.05 -0.34 16.86
CA TYR A 185 16.26 0.62 15.76
C TYR A 185 17.00 1.89 16.19
N LEU A 186 17.28 2.13 17.48
CA LEU A 186 18.13 3.24 17.89
C LEU A 186 19.55 3.04 17.34
N GLN A 187 20.11 4.07 16.70
CA GLN A 187 21.48 4.03 16.15
C GLN A 187 22.50 3.60 17.21
N SER A 188 22.36 4.09 18.45
CA SER A 188 23.23 3.72 19.59
C SER A 188 23.23 2.21 19.91
N ASN A 189 22.14 1.49 19.61
CA ASN A 189 22.11 0.04 19.74
C ASN A 189 22.64 -0.66 18.50
N GLN A 190 22.36 -0.13 17.30
CA GLN A 190 22.89 -0.68 16.07
C GLN A 190 24.42 -0.60 15.98
N HIS A 191 25.03 0.47 16.51
CA HIS A 191 26.48 0.64 16.57
C HIS A 191 27.20 -0.43 17.40
N LYS A 192 26.48 -1.20 18.23
CA LYS A 192 27.03 -2.35 18.96
C LYS A 192 27.22 -3.57 18.05
N ASN A 193 26.61 -3.58 16.87
CA ASN A 193 26.76 -4.65 15.89
C ASN A 193 27.92 -4.31 14.93
N PRO A 194 29.05 -5.05 14.95
CA PRO A 194 30.18 -4.76 14.08
C PRO A 194 29.89 -4.96 12.58
N LYS A 195 28.79 -5.65 12.23
CA LYS A 195 28.32 -5.78 10.84
C LYS A 195 27.48 -4.59 10.36
N ILE A 196 27.19 -3.61 11.23
CA ILE A 196 26.49 -2.38 10.88
C ILE A 196 27.50 -1.24 10.98
N HIS A 197 27.99 -0.76 9.82
CA HIS A 197 29.02 0.27 9.73
C HIS A 197 28.57 1.60 10.34
N THR A 198 29.49 2.35 10.96
CA THR A 198 29.17 3.30 12.05
C THR A 198 29.28 4.78 11.67
N THR A 199 29.18 5.16 10.39
CA THR A 199 29.08 6.59 10.04
C THR A 199 27.65 7.12 10.25
N SER A 200 27.47 8.44 10.31
CA SER A 200 26.17 9.09 10.59
C SER A 200 25.05 8.75 9.59
N ASN A 201 25.40 8.26 8.39
CA ASN A 201 24.45 7.85 7.36
C ASN A 201 24.25 6.34 7.24
N GLN A 202 25.01 5.55 7.99
CA GLN A 202 25.04 4.09 7.89
C GLN A 202 24.28 3.48 9.07
N TYR A 203 22.96 3.49 8.97
CA TYR A 203 22.11 2.83 9.96
C TYR A 203 20.84 2.30 9.30
N LEU A 204 20.25 1.31 9.92
CA LEU A 204 19.01 0.69 9.49
C LEU A 204 17.83 1.51 10.01
N GLN A 205 16.90 1.76 9.11
CA GLN A 205 15.61 2.34 9.38
C GLN A 205 14.52 1.27 9.26
N ARG A 206 13.31 1.65 9.65
CA ARG A 206 12.10 0.87 9.43
C ARG A 206 11.65 1.11 7.99
N GLY A 207 12.22 0.35 7.05
CA GLY A 207 11.80 0.34 5.65
C GLY A 207 10.40 -0.22 5.55
N HIS A 208 9.43 0.60 5.15
CA HIS A 208 8.05 0.17 5.03
C HIS A 208 7.89 -0.72 3.81
N LEU A 209 7.09 -1.78 3.92
CA LEU A 209 6.70 -2.59 2.76
C LEU A 209 5.49 -1.96 2.08
N PHE A 210 4.37 -1.79 2.80
CA PHE A 210 3.31 -0.90 2.34
C PHE A 210 3.65 0.54 2.73
N PRO A 211 4.05 1.42 1.78
CA PRO A 211 4.40 2.79 2.10
C PRO A 211 3.17 3.60 2.54
N ASP A 212 3.40 4.55 3.44
CA ASP A 212 2.35 5.48 3.86
C ASP A 212 1.87 6.36 2.69
N ARG A 213 2.71 6.62 1.67
CA ARG A 213 2.37 7.42 0.49
C ARG A 213 1.18 6.85 -0.29
N ASP A 214 1.04 5.54 -0.30
CA ASP A 214 -0.03 4.83 -0.99
C ASP A 214 -1.36 4.86 -0.20
N ALA A 215 -1.37 5.47 0.99
CA ALA A 215 -2.57 5.65 1.81
C ALA A 215 -3.19 7.07 1.64
N PRO A 216 -4.48 7.17 1.22
CA PRO A 216 -5.12 8.43 0.82
C PRO A 216 -5.48 9.38 1.97
N VAL A 217 -5.73 8.84 3.17
CA VAL A 217 -6.16 9.60 4.37
C VAL A 217 -5.32 9.24 5.58
N TYR A 218 -5.32 10.10 6.61
CA TYR A 218 -4.47 9.93 7.79
C TYR A 218 -4.69 8.60 8.51
N SER A 219 -5.96 8.20 8.72
CA SER A 219 -6.27 6.93 9.39
C SER A 219 -5.66 5.74 8.65
N TRP A 220 -5.69 5.73 7.32
CA TRP A 220 -5.09 4.68 6.49
C TRP A 220 -3.56 4.70 6.59
N LYS A 221 -2.93 5.88 6.65
CA LYS A 221 -1.49 5.99 6.94
C LYS A 221 -1.13 5.39 8.29
N VAL A 222 -1.87 5.66 9.36
CA VAL A 222 -1.56 5.09 10.69
C VAL A 222 -1.46 3.56 10.65
N ALA A 223 -2.24 2.89 9.80
CA ALA A 223 -2.19 1.44 9.64
C ALA A 223 -0.89 0.91 9.02
N THR A 224 -0.12 1.74 8.31
CA THR A 224 1.17 1.33 7.71
C THR A 224 2.33 1.36 8.71
N TYR A 225 2.16 1.95 9.89
CA TYR A 225 3.25 2.11 10.87
C TYR A 225 3.41 0.91 11.83
N LEU A 226 2.62 -0.16 11.69
CA LEU A 226 2.81 -1.38 12.48
C LEU A 226 4.14 -2.07 12.14
N TYR A 227 4.82 -2.66 13.13
CA TYR A 227 6.13 -3.28 12.89
C TYR A 227 6.11 -4.43 11.89
N GLY A 228 5.01 -5.15 11.81
CA GLY A 228 4.90 -6.23 10.83
C GLY A 228 4.87 -5.75 9.38
N ASN A 229 4.69 -4.45 9.13
CA ASN A 229 4.77 -3.83 7.82
C ASN A 229 6.17 -3.25 7.50
N CYS A 230 7.21 -3.62 8.25
CA CYS A 230 8.55 -3.11 7.97
C CYS A 230 9.64 -4.16 8.12
N ALA A 231 10.75 -3.91 7.44
CA ALA A 231 12.00 -4.65 7.57
C ALA A 231 13.17 -3.66 7.78
N PRO A 232 14.31 -4.10 8.35
CA PRO A 232 15.49 -3.25 8.45
C PRO A 232 16.03 -2.88 7.08
N GLU A 233 16.07 -1.59 6.76
CA GLU A 233 16.54 -1.07 5.47
C GLU A 233 17.60 0.01 5.69
N TRP A 234 18.66 0.03 4.90
CA TRP A 234 19.68 1.06 5.03
C TRP A 234 19.11 2.45 4.71
N LYS A 235 19.41 3.43 5.57
CA LYS A 235 18.90 4.80 5.43
C LYS A 235 19.13 5.41 4.06
N THR A 236 20.27 5.16 3.44
CA THR A 236 20.65 5.71 2.12
C THR A 236 19.82 5.14 0.98
N ILE A 237 19.21 3.98 1.19
CA ILE A 237 18.34 3.27 0.24
C ILE A 237 16.88 3.65 0.49
N ASN A 238 16.46 3.63 1.76
CA ASN A 238 15.09 3.91 2.22
C ASN A 238 14.65 5.38 2.13
N SER A 239 15.52 6.35 2.49
CA SER A 239 15.08 7.76 2.66
C SER A 239 15.34 8.65 1.45
N ASN A 240 16.32 8.31 0.63
CA ASN A 240 16.74 9.11 -0.52
C ASN A 240 17.45 8.26 -1.58
N GLY A 241 17.13 6.97 -1.62
CA GLY A 241 17.66 6.01 -2.57
C GLY A 241 16.58 5.48 -3.49
N ASN A 242 16.90 4.38 -4.15
CA ASN A 242 16.08 3.83 -5.20
C ASN A 242 14.78 3.18 -4.67
N TRP A 243 14.72 2.74 -3.40
CA TRP A 243 13.47 2.25 -2.82
C TRP A 243 12.44 3.38 -2.69
N TYR A 244 12.81 4.50 -2.06
CA TYR A 244 11.96 5.70 -1.98
C TYR A 244 11.51 6.18 -3.38
N LYS A 245 12.44 6.20 -4.33
CA LYS A 245 12.16 6.60 -5.71
C LYS A 245 11.16 5.66 -6.39
N LEU A 246 11.33 4.34 -6.20
CA LEU A 246 10.43 3.33 -6.73
C LEU A 246 9.00 3.50 -6.17
N GLU A 247 8.87 3.69 -4.86
CA GLU A 247 7.58 3.97 -4.22
C GLU A 247 6.91 5.21 -4.83
N GLU A 248 7.67 6.30 -5.00
CA GLU A 248 7.17 7.53 -5.62
C GLU A 248 6.71 7.31 -7.06
N MET A 249 7.54 6.66 -7.89
CA MET A 249 7.22 6.42 -9.30
C MET A 249 6.00 5.51 -9.49
N VAL A 250 5.84 4.48 -8.66
CA VAL A 250 4.67 3.57 -8.73
C VAL A 250 3.40 4.28 -8.26
N SER A 251 3.47 5.06 -7.18
CA SER A 251 2.37 5.92 -6.71
C SER A 251 1.95 6.92 -7.81
N ASP A 252 2.92 7.57 -8.44
CA ASP A 252 2.71 8.56 -9.50
C ASP A 252 2.06 7.94 -10.73
N LEU A 253 2.51 6.75 -11.12
CA LEU A 253 1.91 5.97 -12.18
C LEU A 253 0.42 5.70 -11.90
N ALA A 254 0.08 5.29 -10.68
CA ALA A 254 -1.31 5.04 -10.29
C ALA A 254 -2.17 6.30 -10.29
N ILE A 255 -1.64 7.43 -9.84
CA ILE A 255 -2.33 8.72 -9.95
C ILE A 255 -2.57 9.08 -11.41
N ASN A 256 -1.52 9.12 -12.21
CA ASN A 256 -1.55 9.64 -13.58
C ASN A 256 -2.45 8.80 -14.48
N ARG A 257 -2.51 7.49 -14.26
CA ARG A 257 -3.38 6.57 -15.02
C ARG A 257 -4.79 6.49 -14.46
N SER A 258 -5.01 6.91 -13.22
CA SER A 258 -6.26 6.62 -12.48
C SER A 258 -6.62 5.13 -12.48
N TYR A 259 -5.59 4.25 -12.46
CA TYR A 259 -5.74 2.80 -12.47
C TYR A 259 -5.44 2.21 -11.09
N LYS A 260 -6.16 1.15 -10.74
CA LYS A 260 -5.86 0.35 -9.54
C LYS A 260 -4.81 -0.69 -9.88
N PHE A 261 -3.83 -0.83 -8.97
CA PHE A 261 -2.83 -1.88 -9.06
C PHE A 261 -2.95 -2.77 -7.83
N ASP A 262 -2.84 -4.08 -8.05
CA ASP A 262 -2.53 -5.01 -6.96
C ASP A 262 -1.01 -4.93 -6.76
N VAL A 263 -0.58 -4.65 -5.53
CA VAL A 263 0.84 -4.46 -5.19
C VAL A 263 1.25 -5.45 -4.13
N TYR A 264 2.41 -6.08 -4.34
CA TYR A 264 3.11 -6.82 -3.30
C TYR A 264 4.45 -6.17 -3.03
N ASP A 265 4.70 -5.82 -1.78
CA ASP A 265 6.01 -5.36 -1.33
C ASP A 265 6.59 -6.38 -0.39
N GLY A 266 7.82 -6.82 -0.63
CA GLY A 266 8.41 -7.87 0.19
C GLY A 266 9.91 -7.83 0.21
N VAL A 267 10.47 -8.84 0.86
CA VAL A 267 11.90 -8.94 1.10
C VAL A 267 12.45 -10.32 0.81
N LEU A 268 13.70 -10.38 0.35
CA LEU A 268 14.46 -11.61 0.22
C LEU A 268 15.62 -11.62 1.21
N TYR A 269 15.64 -12.64 2.06
CA TYR A 269 16.68 -12.85 3.06
C TYR A 269 17.83 -13.68 2.50
N SER A 270 19.06 -13.38 2.93
CA SER A 270 20.19 -14.24 2.59
C SER A 270 20.05 -15.60 3.27
N SER A 271 20.19 -16.68 2.49
CA SER A 271 20.33 -18.03 3.02
C SER A 271 21.76 -18.34 3.48
N ILE A 272 22.75 -17.58 2.99
CA ILE A 272 24.18 -17.76 3.28
C ILE A 272 24.48 -17.28 4.70
N PRO A 273 24.88 -18.15 5.64
CA PRO A 273 25.05 -17.79 7.05
C PRO A 273 26.00 -16.61 7.30
N GLN A 274 27.09 -16.52 6.53
CA GLN A 274 28.12 -15.48 6.67
C GLN A 274 27.54 -14.08 6.37
N ASN A 275 26.60 -14.01 5.42
CA ASN A 275 25.95 -12.78 4.96
C ASN A 275 24.79 -12.33 5.86
N LYS A 276 24.40 -13.14 6.87
CA LYS A 276 23.31 -12.77 7.76
C LYS A 276 23.75 -11.68 8.74
N VAL A 277 22.99 -10.60 8.74
CA VAL A 277 23.03 -9.52 9.71
C VAL A 277 21.67 -9.48 10.39
N TYR A 278 21.65 -9.30 11.71
CA TYR A 278 20.40 -9.22 12.47
C TYR A 278 20.33 -7.89 13.23
N LEU A 279 19.14 -7.30 13.27
CA LEU A 279 18.90 -6.13 14.10
C LEU A 279 18.98 -6.50 15.59
N ASN A 280 18.47 -7.68 15.98
CA ASN A 280 18.73 -8.28 17.28
C ASN A 280 19.77 -9.40 17.13
N GLN A 281 21.04 -9.04 17.25
CA GLN A 281 22.16 -9.95 17.04
C GLN A 281 22.20 -11.09 18.07
N THR A 282 21.89 -10.81 19.34
CA THR A 282 21.96 -11.81 20.43
C THR A 282 20.92 -12.90 20.26
N ALA A 283 19.69 -12.55 19.88
CA ALA A 283 18.60 -13.51 19.69
C ALA A 283 18.53 -14.08 18.27
N ALA A 284 19.39 -13.60 17.35
CA ALA A 284 19.32 -13.87 15.91
C ALA A 284 17.89 -13.65 15.35
N LYS A 285 17.28 -12.51 15.71
CA LYS A 285 15.94 -12.10 15.26
C LYS A 285 16.01 -10.87 14.37
N ILE A 286 15.03 -10.74 13.49
CA ILE A 286 14.88 -9.61 12.58
C ILE A 286 16.13 -9.51 11.69
N GLN A 287 16.26 -10.47 10.78
CA GLN A 287 17.33 -10.45 9.79
C GLN A 287 17.20 -9.18 8.93
N VAL A 288 18.34 -8.57 8.59
CA VAL A 288 18.41 -7.54 7.56
C VAL A 288 18.26 -8.25 6.20
N PRO A 289 17.21 -7.95 5.43
CA PRO A 289 17.03 -8.53 4.10
C PRO A 289 18.12 -8.06 3.15
N GLN A 290 18.48 -8.89 2.19
CA GLN A 290 19.41 -8.52 1.12
C GLN A 290 18.72 -7.74 0.01
N TRP A 291 17.43 -8.01 -0.21
CA TRP A 291 16.67 -7.34 -1.25
C TRP A 291 15.32 -6.93 -0.70
N PHE A 292 14.88 -5.76 -1.13
CA PHE A 292 13.46 -5.42 -1.18
C PHE A 292 12.97 -5.71 -2.59
N TYR A 293 11.72 -6.15 -2.72
CA TYR A 293 11.07 -6.27 -4.01
C TYR A 293 9.69 -5.64 -3.99
N LYS A 294 9.28 -5.10 -5.13
CA LYS A 294 7.92 -4.61 -5.37
C LYS A 294 7.38 -5.28 -6.63
N VAL A 295 6.20 -5.86 -6.53
CA VAL A 295 5.44 -6.41 -7.66
C VAL A 295 4.27 -5.48 -7.93
N VAL A 296 4.12 -5.05 -9.18
CA VAL A 296 3.03 -4.16 -9.62
C VAL A 296 2.20 -4.86 -10.68
N ILE A 297 0.94 -5.16 -10.35
CA ILE A 297 0.03 -5.89 -11.22
C ILE A 297 -1.13 -4.98 -11.62
N ASN A 298 -1.20 -4.69 -12.92
CA ASN A 298 -2.33 -3.96 -13.49
C ASN A 298 -3.50 -4.92 -13.74
N ARG A 299 -4.62 -4.70 -13.04
CA ARG A 299 -5.84 -5.51 -13.22
C ARG A 299 -6.88 -4.84 -14.14
N ASN A 300 -6.57 -3.67 -14.69
CA ASN A 300 -7.50 -2.97 -15.56
C ASN A 300 -7.55 -3.65 -16.93
N ARG A 301 -8.62 -4.42 -17.18
CA ARG A 301 -8.83 -5.13 -18.45
C ARG A 301 -9.37 -4.25 -19.59
N ASN A 302 -9.66 -2.97 -19.33
CA ASN A 302 -10.18 -2.04 -20.34
C ASN A 302 -9.09 -1.34 -21.15
N VAL A 303 -7.88 -1.90 -21.20
CA VAL A 303 -6.83 -1.43 -22.10
C VAL A 303 -7.21 -1.85 -23.51
N ILE A 304 -7.51 -0.88 -24.36
CA ILE A 304 -7.76 -1.09 -25.79
C ILE A 304 -6.41 -1.42 -26.44
N PRO A 305 -6.24 -2.60 -27.05
CA PRO A 305 -5.03 -2.91 -27.80
C PRO A 305 -4.84 -1.87 -28.91
N GLY A 306 -3.72 -1.15 -28.92
CA GLY A 306 -3.36 -0.23 -30.01
C GLY A 306 -3.05 1.23 -29.64
N PHE A 307 -3.18 1.64 -28.38
CA PHE A 307 -2.65 2.93 -27.93
C PHE A 307 -1.30 2.75 -27.22
N ALA A 308 -0.22 3.22 -27.85
CA ALA A 308 1.13 3.18 -27.28
C ALA A 308 1.23 4.09 -26.04
N ASN A 309 0.91 3.54 -24.87
CA ASN A 309 1.19 4.13 -23.57
C ASN A 309 1.70 3.03 -22.62
N ARG A 310 2.78 2.40 -23.09
CA ARG A 310 3.41 1.10 -22.77
C ARG A 310 4.00 0.85 -21.38
N ILE A 311 3.66 1.58 -20.32
CA ILE A 311 4.53 1.53 -19.11
C ILE A 311 4.08 0.50 -18.05
N VAL A 312 2.86 -0.06 -18.12
CA VAL A 312 2.39 -1.15 -17.23
C VAL A 312 1.16 -1.87 -17.83
N GLU A 313 1.25 -2.25 -19.10
CA GLU A 313 0.34 -3.30 -19.62
C GLU A 313 0.77 -4.68 -19.11
N GLU A 314 2.00 -4.79 -18.60
CA GLU A 314 2.63 -6.03 -18.16
C GLU A 314 2.92 -6.00 -16.66
N GLU A 315 2.81 -7.16 -16.01
CA GLU A 315 3.04 -7.34 -14.58
C GLU A 315 4.55 -7.29 -14.31
N MET A 316 5.01 -6.22 -13.64
CA MET A 316 6.43 -5.93 -13.43
C MET A 316 6.87 -6.21 -11.99
N ILE A 317 8.14 -6.62 -11.84
CA ILE A 317 8.80 -6.85 -10.57
C ILE A 317 10.07 -6.00 -10.50
N PHE A 318 10.23 -5.30 -9.40
CA PHE A 318 11.39 -4.46 -9.09
C PHE A 318 12.12 -5.07 -7.91
N PHE A 319 13.44 -5.15 -7.99
CA PHE A 319 14.31 -5.58 -6.90
C PHE A 319 15.28 -4.45 -6.58
N VAL A 320 15.34 -4.03 -5.32
CA VAL A 320 16.30 -3.04 -4.83
C VAL A 320 17.23 -3.72 -3.84
N TYR A 321 18.53 -3.70 -4.13
CA TYR A 321 19.52 -4.34 -3.28
C TYR A 321 19.74 -3.51 -2.00
N ASN A 322 19.58 -4.14 -0.85
CA ASN A 322 19.65 -3.52 0.48
C ASN A 322 21.02 -3.70 1.13
N ASP A 323 22.07 -3.30 0.43
CA ASP A 323 23.42 -3.24 0.97
C ASP A 323 24.16 -2.10 0.24
N PRO A 324 24.52 -1.02 0.94
CA PRO A 324 25.18 0.12 0.31
C PRO A 324 26.69 -0.11 0.08
N TYR A 325 27.24 -1.28 0.41
CA TYR A 325 28.69 -1.54 0.36
C TYR A 325 29.09 -2.62 -0.62
N SER A 326 28.33 -3.72 -0.67
CA SER A 326 28.64 -4.84 -1.55
C SER A 326 27.90 -4.71 -2.87
N SER A 327 28.47 -5.25 -3.95
CA SER A 327 27.72 -5.40 -5.21
C SER A 327 26.92 -6.70 -5.21
N PRO A 328 25.68 -6.68 -5.72
CA PRO A 328 24.87 -7.89 -5.79
C PRO A 328 25.41 -8.87 -6.83
N ALA A 329 25.45 -10.16 -6.48
CA ALA A 329 25.73 -11.23 -7.44
C ALA A 329 24.46 -11.84 -8.06
N ALA A 330 23.28 -11.54 -7.51
CA ALA A 330 22.03 -12.17 -7.91
C ALA A 330 21.50 -11.60 -9.24
N GLN A 331 21.02 -12.49 -10.09
CA GLN A 331 20.33 -12.17 -11.34
C GLN A 331 18.95 -12.83 -11.32
N PHE A 332 17.88 -12.03 -11.29
CA PHE A 332 16.50 -12.53 -11.15
C PHE A 332 15.82 -12.82 -12.48
N CYS A 333 16.19 -12.10 -13.53
CA CYS A 333 15.81 -12.35 -14.92
C CYS A 333 17.03 -12.18 -15.85
N SER A 334 16.89 -12.60 -17.12
CA SER A 334 18.01 -12.64 -18.08
C SER A 334 18.68 -11.27 -18.32
N ARG A 335 17.94 -10.18 -18.16
CA ARG A 335 18.43 -8.81 -18.36
C ARG A 335 17.65 -7.81 -17.49
N ASN A 336 18.28 -6.68 -17.15
CA ASN A 336 17.62 -5.61 -16.41
C ASN A 336 16.72 -4.78 -17.34
N LEU A 337 15.42 -4.71 -17.05
CA LEU A 337 14.41 -4.04 -17.89
C LEU A 337 14.07 -2.61 -17.46
N CYS A 338 14.76 -2.04 -16.45
CA CYS A 338 14.32 -0.76 -15.90
C CYS A 338 14.32 0.35 -16.97
N ALA A 339 15.42 0.52 -17.70
CA ALA A 339 15.54 1.55 -18.73
C ALA A 339 14.58 1.33 -19.92
N ASP A 340 14.37 0.08 -20.33
CA ASP A 340 13.44 -0.29 -21.41
C ASP A 340 12.02 0.20 -21.18
N TYR A 341 11.57 0.18 -19.92
CA TYR A 341 10.24 0.62 -19.51
C TYR A 341 10.27 2.03 -18.89
N SER A 342 11.35 2.79 -19.11
CA SER A 342 11.54 4.16 -18.60
C SER A 342 11.52 4.30 -17.07
N TRP A 343 11.84 3.23 -16.35
CA TRP A 343 12.11 3.28 -14.91
C TRP A 343 13.57 3.68 -14.67
N ILE A 344 13.78 4.95 -14.37
CA ILE A 344 15.13 5.51 -14.21
C ILE A 344 15.53 5.51 -12.74
N PHE A 345 16.57 4.77 -12.39
CA PHE A 345 17.14 4.70 -11.03
C PHE A 345 18.56 5.28 -11.00
N GLU A 346 19.04 5.63 -9.81
CA GLU A 346 20.45 6.01 -9.64
C GLU A 346 21.32 4.75 -9.73
N ASP A 347 22.31 4.76 -10.63
CA ASP A 347 23.33 3.69 -10.70
C ASP A 347 24.40 3.94 -9.63
N ASN A 348 23.99 3.78 -8.37
CA ASN A 348 24.83 4.02 -7.21
C ASN A 348 24.53 2.96 -6.15
N GLN A 349 25.57 2.24 -5.73
CA GLN A 349 25.48 1.19 -4.71
C GLN A 349 24.87 1.70 -3.40
N GLU A 350 25.26 2.89 -2.94
CA GLU A 350 24.76 3.48 -1.70
C GLU A 350 23.25 3.78 -1.75
N LYS A 351 22.71 3.95 -2.96
CA LYS A 351 21.29 4.18 -3.24
C LYS A 351 20.50 2.90 -3.43
N GLY A 352 21.18 1.75 -3.48
CA GLY A 352 20.62 0.42 -3.69
C GLY A 352 20.48 0.12 -5.19
N ILE A 353 21.29 -0.80 -5.72
CA ILE A 353 21.22 -1.21 -7.12
C ILE A 353 19.83 -1.80 -7.42
N THR A 354 19.22 -1.35 -8.52
CA THR A 354 17.86 -1.73 -8.91
C THR A 354 17.84 -2.61 -10.16
N HIS A 355 17.04 -3.67 -10.10
CA HIS A 355 16.81 -4.60 -11.20
C HIS A 355 15.31 -4.76 -11.47
N CYS A 356 14.89 -4.63 -12.71
CA CYS A 356 13.50 -4.77 -13.12
C CYS A 356 13.31 -6.00 -14.03
N CYS A 357 12.25 -6.76 -13.78
CA CYS A 357 11.88 -7.95 -14.52
C CYS A 357 10.39 -7.90 -14.90
N LEU A 358 10.05 -8.57 -16.00
CA LEU A 358 8.68 -9.02 -16.26
C LEU A 358 8.43 -10.33 -15.54
N HIS A 359 7.18 -10.60 -15.14
CA HIS A 359 6.85 -11.88 -14.53
C HIS A 359 7.17 -13.08 -15.45
N THR A 360 7.07 -12.91 -16.77
CA THR A 360 7.37 -13.95 -17.77
C THR A 360 8.85 -14.34 -17.82
N ASP A 361 9.73 -13.41 -17.47
CA ASP A 361 11.19 -13.59 -17.52
C ASP A 361 11.78 -13.92 -16.14
N LEU A 362 10.94 -13.90 -15.10
CA LEU A 362 11.34 -14.14 -13.73
C LEU A 362 11.67 -15.62 -13.54
N LYS A 363 12.84 -15.91 -12.96
CA LYS A 363 13.22 -17.27 -12.60
C LYS A 363 12.18 -17.85 -11.63
N LYS A 364 11.82 -19.12 -11.85
CA LYS A 364 10.92 -19.86 -10.95
C LYS A 364 11.44 -19.82 -9.51
N ASP A 365 10.51 -19.82 -8.55
CA ASP A 365 10.77 -19.82 -7.11
C ASP A 365 11.53 -18.60 -6.56
N THR A 366 11.68 -17.53 -7.36
CA THR A 366 12.32 -16.28 -6.90
C THR A 366 11.50 -15.60 -5.80
N LEU A 367 10.17 -15.62 -5.93
CA LEU A 367 9.23 -15.01 -4.99
C LEU A 367 8.36 -16.09 -4.32
N PRO A 368 7.70 -15.78 -3.19
CA PRO A 368 6.73 -16.68 -2.58
C PRO A 368 5.66 -17.15 -3.58
N GLU A 369 5.23 -18.41 -3.43
CA GLU A 369 4.29 -19.05 -4.35
C GLU A 369 2.99 -18.24 -4.48
N GLU A 370 2.50 -17.67 -3.39
CA GLU A 370 1.28 -16.84 -3.39
C GLU A 370 1.42 -15.58 -4.24
N VAL A 371 2.62 -15.00 -4.28
CA VAL A 371 2.94 -13.84 -5.14
C VAL A 371 3.05 -14.30 -6.58
N MET A 372 3.75 -15.40 -6.84
CA MET A 372 3.87 -15.97 -8.20
C MET A 372 2.49 -16.35 -8.79
N ASN A 373 1.61 -16.93 -7.99
CA ASN A 373 0.26 -17.33 -8.40
C ASN A 373 -0.70 -16.14 -8.61
N SER A 374 -0.30 -14.93 -8.20
CA SER A 374 -1.11 -13.74 -8.41
C SER A 374 -1.01 -13.22 -9.85
N PHE A 375 0.07 -13.54 -10.57
CA PHE A 375 0.26 -13.19 -11.98
C PHE A 375 -0.78 -13.90 -12.86
N GLY A 376 -1.36 -13.18 -13.82
CA GLY A 376 -2.37 -13.72 -14.75
C GLY A 376 -3.74 -14.09 -14.13
N ALA A 377 -3.88 -14.07 -12.80
CA ALA A 377 -5.15 -14.34 -12.12
C ALA A 377 -6.21 -13.23 -12.37
N SER A 378 -7.49 -13.53 -12.17
CA SER A 378 -8.50 -12.48 -11.98
C SER A 378 -8.25 -11.76 -10.65
N SER A 379 -8.42 -10.44 -10.57
CA SER A 379 -8.19 -9.66 -9.34
C SER A 379 -8.85 -10.35 -8.15
N ILE A 380 -8.05 -10.65 -7.13
CA ILE A 380 -8.52 -11.35 -5.94
C ILE A 380 -9.37 -10.37 -5.11
N GLY A 381 -9.02 -9.08 -5.12
CA GLY A 381 -9.53 -8.08 -4.18
C GLY A 381 -9.45 -8.57 -2.74
N MET A 382 -9.87 -7.74 -1.78
CA MET A 382 -10.12 -8.26 -0.43
C MET A 382 -11.45 -9.04 -0.36
N TYR A 383 -11.96 -9.53 -1.48
CA TYR A 383 -13.31 -10.11 -1.64
C TYR A 383 -13.36 -11.59 -1.28
N TYR A 384 -12.90 -11.97 -0.09
CA TYR A 384 -13.19 -13.32 0.42
C TYR A 384 -13.38 -13.37 1.93
N PHE A 385 -14.32 -12.59 2.49
CA PHE A 385 -14.90 -12.92 3.79
C PHE A 385 -16.41 -12.62 3.80
N LYS A 386 -17.20 -13.53 3.24
CA LYS A 386 -18.59 -13.72 3.72
C LYS A 386 -18.51 -14.11 5.20
N ARG A 387 -19.37 -13.51 6.02
CA ARG A 387 -19.57 -13.79 7.46
C ARG A 387 -19.19 -15.24 7.84
N PRO A 388 -18.49 -15.49 8.95
CA PRO A 388 -18.81 -16.69 9.73
C PRO A 388 -20.30 -16.60 10.03
N ARG A 389 -21.10 -17.56 9.54
CA ARG A 389 -22.42 -17.74 10.13
C ARG A 389 -22.14 -18.07 11.59
N ASN A 390 -22.52 -17.17 12.50
CA ASN A 390 -22.52 -17.46 13.92
C ASN A 390 -23.35 -18.74 14.11
N GLY A 391 -22.72 -19.76 14.69
CA GLY A 391 -23.40 -20.79 15.46
C GLY A 391 -23.63 -20.25 16.87
#